data_AF-A0A2H0RPG1-F1
#
_entry.id   AF-A0A2H0RPG1-F1
#
_cell.length_a   1.000
_cell.length_b   1.000
_cell.length_c   1.000
_cell.angle_alpha   90.00
_cell.angle_beta   90.00
_cell.angle_gamma   90.00
#
_symmetry.space_group_name_H-M   'P 1'
#
loop_
_entity.id
_entity.type
_entity.pdbx_description
1 polymer ?
#
loop_
_entity_poly.entity_id
_entity_poly.type
_entity_poly.pdbx_seq_one_letter_code
_entity_poly.pdbx_strand_id
1 'polypeptide(L)'
;MALADILVAISSHADQRIAEARTVHQKHLTQLREASERAIAGKKQSIAQQKEQRKNQLKAKAENHAAMVKRNALLRKKRELLDSTYAAVTEKLSALPPNTVEPLLRACLKSIRGKGIIHPARKHADLLKRLADSAQFSMGEPIDAAGGFLFSSLKQEQDCTFEHLISEVLRPQTELEVSRSLFTAA
;
A
#
# COMPACT_ATOMS: atom_id res chain seq x y z
N MET A 1 54.83 87.85 -3.13
CA MET A 1 55.35 86.54 -2.68
C MET A 1 54.34 85.79 -1.82
N ALA A 2 53.72 86.40 -0.79
CA ALA A 2 52.73 85.73 0.08
C ALA A 2 51.52 85.05 -0.62
N LEU A 3 50.96 85.62 -1.69
CA LEU A 3 49.84 85.01 -2.42
C LEU A 3 50.22 83.72 -3.17
N ALA A 4 51.46 83.64 -3.66
CA ALA A 4 51.96 82.45 -4.34
C ALA A 4 52.15 81.29 -3.33
N ASP A 5 52.65 81.60 -2.13
CA ASP A 5 52.84 80.63 -1.05
C ASP A 5 51.49 80.08 -0.54
N ILE A 6 50.46 80.92 -0.43
CA ILE A 6 49.10 80.49 -0.08
C ILE A 6 48.52 79.55 -1.15
N LEU A 7 48.72 79.87 -2.44
CA LEU A 7 48.26 79.04 -3.56
C LEU A 7 48.93 77.65 -3.57
N VAL A 8 50.23 77.61 -3.29
CA VAL A 8 50.99 76.36 -3.14
C VAL A 8 50.48 75.55 -1.94
N ALA A 9 50.23 76.19 -0.80
CA ALA A 9 49.71 75.52 0.39
C ALA A 9 48.30 74.94 0.17
N ILE A 10 47.40 75.70 -0.47
CA ILE A 10 46.04 75.23 -0.82
C ILE A 10 46.12 74.06 -1.80
N SER A 11 46.99 74.14 -2.81
CA SER A 11 47.15 73.07 -3.82
C SER A 11 47.69 71.79 -3.16
N SER A 12 48.72 71.90 -2.33
CA SER A 12 49.28 70.77 -1.58
C SER A 12 48.24 70.14 -0.65
N HIS A 13 47.41 70.95 0.02
CA HIS A 13 46.36 70.43 0.89
C HIS A 13 45.23 69.75 0.10
N ALA A 14 44.86 70.29 -1.08
CA ALA A 14 43.91 69.66 -1.97
C ALA A 14 44.43 68.30 -2.49
N ASP A 15 45.72 68.23 -2.88
CA ASP A 15 46.37 67.00 -3.33
C ASP A 15 46.42 65.95 -2.21
N GLN A 16 46.72 66.35 -0.97
CA GLN A 16 46.65 65.46 0.20
C GLN A 16 45.24 64.89 0.40
N ARG A 17 44.20 65.74 0.36
CA ARG A 17 42.82 65.27 0.51
C ARG A 17 42.37 64.36 -0.62
N ILE A 18 42.82 64.62 -1.86
CA ILE A 18 42.56 63.75 -3.02
C ILE A 18 43.26 62.40 -2.82
N ALA A 19 44.51 62.39 -2.36
CA ALA A 19 45.26 61.17 -2.09
C ALA A 19 44.59 60.34 -0.98
N GLU A 20 44.19 60.97 0.12
CA GLU A 20 43.45 60.32 1.21
C GLU A 20 42.13 59.71 0.70
N ALA A 21 41.32 60.49 -0.03
CA ALA A 21 40.07 60.00 -0.61
C ALA A 21 40.27 58.80 -1.54
N ARG A 22 41.33 58.82 -2.38
CA ARG A 22 41.70 57.68 -3.22
C ARG A 22 42.09 56.46 -2.40
N THR A 23 42.88 56.62 -1.34
CA THR A 23 43.28 55.49 -0.49
C THR A 23 42.09 54.87 0.25
N VAL A 24 41.16 55.68 0.76
CA VAL A 24 39.93 55.21 1.42
C VAL A 24 39.04 54.47 0.43
N HIS A 25 38.85 55.04 -0.77
CA HIS A 25 38.06 54.39 -1.81
C HIS A 25 38.67 53.07 -2.27
N GLN A 26 39.99 53.00 -2.42
CA GLN A 26 40.70 51.77 -2.79
C GLN A 26 40.51 50.68 -1.72
N LYS A 27 40.63 51.04 -0.43
CA LYS A 27 40.37 50.12 0.69
C LYS A 27 38.93 49.63 0.72
N HIS A 28 37.98 50.51 0.43
CA HIS A 28 36.57 50.14 0.36
C HIS A 28 36.30 49.18 -0.81
N LEU A 29 36.90 49.41 -1.98
CA LEU A 29 36.79 48.53 -3.14
C LEU A 29 37.37 47.13 -2.86
N THR A 30 38.51 47.04 -2.18
CA THR A 30 39.09 45.72 -1.83
C THR A 30 38.20 44.98 -0.84
N GLN A 31 37.70 45.66 0.20
CA GLN A 31 36.76 45.06 1.16
C GLN A 31 35.47 44.58 0.49
N LEU A 32 34.91 45.38 -0.43
CA LEU A 32 33.70 45.02 -1.17
C LEU A 32 33.93 43.78 -2.05
N ARG A 33 35.09 43.69 -2.72
CA ARG A 33 35.46 42.53 -3.54
C ARG A 33 35.60 41.27 -2.68
N GLU A 34 36.35 41.33 -1.59
CA GLU A 34 36.53 40.19 -0.69
C GLU A 34 35.21 39.72 -0.06
N ALA A 35 34.34 40.65 0.33
CA ALA A 35 33.02 40.33 0.86
C ALA A 35 32.13 39.66 -0.21
N SER A 36 32.18 40.16 -1.44
CA SER A 36 31.45 39.59 -2.58
C SER A 36 31.96 38.19 -2.94
N GLU A 37 33.27 37.99 -2.98
CA GLU A 37 33.90 36.69 -3.23
C GLU A 37 33.53 35.67 -2.16
N ARG A 38 33.58 36.05 -0.88
CA ARG A 38 33.14 35.21 0.23
C ARG A 38 31.66 34.84 0.12
N ALA A 39 30.80 35.81 -0.21
CA ALA A 39 29.37 35.56 -0.38
C ALA A 39 29.09 34.63 -1.58
N ILE A 40 29.79 34.80 -2.69
CA ILE A 40 29.67 33.94 -3.88
C ILE A 40 30.17 32.53 -3.56
N ALA A 41 31.30 32.38 -2.88
CA ALA A 41 31.84 31.09 -2.47
C ALA A 41 30.86 30.34 -1.54
N GLY A 42 30.31 31.03 -0.53
CA GLY A 42 29.30 30.47 0.37
C GLY A 42 28.03 30.03 -0.36
N LYS A 43 27.52 30.85 -1.31
CA LYS A 43 26.38 30.47 -2.16
C LYS A 43 26.68 29.25 -3.02
N LYS A 44 27.85 29.19 -3.67
CA LYS A 44 28.26 28.05 -4.49
C LYS A 44 28.31 26.76 -3.67
N GLN A 45 28.88 26.81 -2.47
CA GLN A 45 28.93 25.67 -1.56
C GLN A 45 27.53 25.22 -1.14
N SER A 46 26.65 26.15 -0.78
CA SER A 46 25.27 25.82 -0.40
C SER A 46 24.49 25.18 -1.56
N ILE A 47 24.64 25.71 -2.79
CA ILE A 47 24.02 25.13 -3.98
C ILE A 47 24.53 23.71 -4.24
N ALA A 48 25.85 23.48 -4.10
CA ALA A 48 26.43 22.16 -4.28
C ALA A 48 25.88 21.14 -3.25
N GLN A 49 25.78 21.54 -1.97
CA GLN A 49 25.21 20.71 -0.92
C GLN A 49 23.73 20.40 -1.16
N GLN A 50 22.94 21.41 -1.52
CA GLN A 50 21.52 21.23 -1.85
C GLN A 50 21.33 20.31 -3.06
N LYS A 51 22.17 20.43 -4.09
CA LYS A 51 22.14 19.55 -5.26
C LYS A 51 22.38 18.10 -4.87
N GLU A 52 23.41 17.84 -4.06
CA GLU A 52 23.72 16.47 -3.64
C GLU A 52 22.63 15.90 -2.73
N GLN A 53 22.10 16.71 -1.82
CA GLN A 53 20.97 16.30 -0.97
C GLN A 53 19.73 15.95 -1.81
N ARG A 54 19.38 16.79 -2.80
CA ARG A 54 18.24 16.52 -3.71
C ARG A 54 18.47 15.26 -4.54
N LYS A 55 19.69 15.06 -5.06
CA LYS A 55 20.06 13.85 -5.80
C LYS A 55 19.89 12.59 -4.95
N ASN A 56 20.37 12.63 -3.70
CA ASN A 56 20.23 11.50 -2.77
C ASN A 56 18.77 11.24 -2.41
N GLN A 57 17.98 12.28 -2.18
CA GLN A 57 16.54 12.15 -1.94
C GLN A 57 15.80 11.55 -3.14
N LEU A 58 16.12 11.98 -4.36
CA LEU A 58 15.51 11.42 -5.58
C LEU A 58 15.89 9.96 -5.78
N LYS A 59 17.16 9.61 -5.57
CA LYS A 59 17.63 8.22 -5.64
C LYS A 59 16.91 7.34 -4.62
N ALA A 60 16.86 7.75 -3.35
CA ALA A 60 16.18 7.00 -2.30
C ALA A 60 14.68 6.83 -2.59
N LYS A 61 14.01 7.88 -3.11
CA LYS A 61 12.61 7.78 -3.54
C LYS A 61 12.42 6.76 -4.67
N ALA A 62 13.28 6.78 -5.67
CA ALA A 62 13.21 5.84 -6.80
C ALA A 62 13.46 4.40 -6.35
N GLU A 63 14.45 4.16 -5.50
CA GLU A 63 14.77 2.84 -4.94
C GLU A 63 13.62 2.30 -4.09
N ASN A 64 13.07 3.12 -3.19
CA ASN A 64 11.93 2.75 -2.36
C ASN A 64 10.69 2.46 -3.21
N HIS A 65 10.45 3.24 -4.26
CA HIS A 65 9.34 3.00 -5.17
C HIS A 65 9.51 1.69 -5.92
N ALA A 66 10.70 1.41 -6.48
CA ALA A 66 10.99 0.16 -7.16
C ALA A 66 10.84 -1.05 -6.23
N ALA A 67 11.35 -0.96 -4.99
CA ALA A 67 11.21 -2.01 -3.98
C ALA A 67 9.74 -2.25 -3.61
N MET A 68 8.94 -1.20 -3.46
CA MET A 68 7.50 -1.28 -3.20
C MET A 68 6.77 -1.97 -4.36
N VAL A 69 7.04 -1.57 -5.62
CA VAL A 69 6.43 -2.17 -6.81
C VAL A 69 6.76 -3.66 -6.89
N LYS A 70 8.04 -4.04 -6.69
CA LYS A 70 8.46 -5.44 -6.68
C LYS A 70 7.72 -6.24 -5.60
N ARG A 71 7.67 -5.73 -4.36
CA ARG A 71 6.99 -6.40 -3.25
C ARG A 71 5.50 -6.56 -3.52
N ASN A 72 4.84 -5.51 -4.02
CA ASN A 72 3.41 -5.56 -4.34
C ASN A 72 3.11 -6.53 -5.48
N ALA A 73 3.94 -6.58 -6.53
CA ALA A 73 3.80 -7.55 -7.61
C ALA A 73 3.88 -8.99 -7.10
N LEU A 74 4.86 -9.27 -6.22
CA LEU A 74 5.01 -10.60 -5.61
C LEU A 74 3.81 -10.95 -4.72
N LEU A 75 3.35 -10.03 -3.87
CA LEU A 75 2.19 -10.26 -3.01
C LEU A 75 0.90 -10.49 -3.81
N ARG A 76 0.70 -9.76 -4.91
CA ARG A 76 -0.42 -9.98 -5.83
C ARG A 76 -0.39 -11.39 -6.42
N LYS A 77 0.78 -11.83 -6.91
CA LYS A 77 0.93 -13.19 -7.43
C LYS A 77 0.72 -14.27 -6.38
N LYS A 78 1.22 -14.08 -5.15
CA LYS A 78 0.93 -15.00 -4.05
C LYS A 78 -0.56 -15.10 -3.75
N ARG A 79 -1.27 -13.96 -3.73
CA ARG A 79 -2.72 -13.93 -3.54
C ARG A 79 -3.46 -14.63 -4.67
N GLU A 80 -3.10 -14.37 -5.93
CA GLU A 80 -3.70 -15.06 -7.09
C GLU A 80 -3.54 -16.59 -6.99
N LEU A 81 -2.39 -17.07 -6.54
CA LEU A 81 -2.14 -18.52 -6.35
C LEU A 81 -2.94 -19.09 -5.17
N LEU A 82 -3.12 -18.34 -4.08
CA LEU A 82 -3.99 -18.76 -2.99
C LEU A 82 -5.44 -18.82 -3.45
N ASP A 83 -5.91 -17.79 -4.15
CA ASP A 83 -7.27 -17.71 -4.68
C ASP A 83 -7.55 -18.88 -5.65
N SER A 84 -6.60 -19.21 -6.54
CA SER A 84 -6.74 -20.37 -7.43
C SER A 84 -6.74 -21.70 -6.69
N THR A 85 -5.96 -21.82 -5.61
CA THR A 85 -5.95 -23.03 -4.78
C THR A 85 -7.31 -23.25 -4.11
N TYR A 86 -7.90 -22.20 -3.52
CA TYR A 86 -9.22 -22.30 -2.91
C TYR A 86 -10.33 -22.52 -3.95
N ALA A 87 -10.23 -21.92 -5.14
CA ALA A 87 -11.16 -22.22 -6.23
C ALA A 87 -11.11 -23.70 -6.63
N ALA A 88 -9.91 -24.29 -6.74
CA ALA A 88 -9.75 -25.71 -7.02
C ALA A 88 -10.30 -26.61 -5.90
N VAL A 89 -10.25 -26.18 -4.64
CA VAL A 89 -10.89 -26.88 -3.52
C VAL A 89 -12.41 -26.86 -3.67
N THR A 90 -13.01 -25.72 -4.03
CA THR A 90 -14.45 -25.60 -4.30
C THR A 90 -14.88 -26.54 -5.44
N GLU A 91 -14.15 -26.54 -6.55
CA GLU A 91 -14.43 -27.43 -7.68
C GLU A 91 -14.38 -28.90 -7.26
N LYS A 92 -13.31 -29.31 -6.55
CA LYS A 92 -13.19 -30.68 -6.03
C LYS A 92 -14.31 -31.05 -5.07
N LEU A 93 -14.69 -30.15 -4.16
CA LEU A 93 -15.79 -30.36 -3.22
C LEU A 93 -17.13 -30.53 -3.95
N SER A 94 -17.36 -29.78 -5.03
CA SER A 94 -18.56 -29.87 -5.87
C SER A 94 -18.64 -31.13 -6.74
N ALA A 95 -17.51 -31.82 -6.93
CA ALA A 95 -17.38 -33.06 -7.69
C ALA A 95 -17.45 -34.32 -6.81
N LEU A 96 -17.42 -34.17 -5.49
CA LEU A 96 -17.51 -35.30 -4.57
C LEU A 96 -18.89 -35.97 -4.62
N PRO A 97 -18.95 -37.31 -4.42
CA PRO A 97 -20.22 -38.02 -4.41
C PRO A 97 -21.10 -37.59 -3.23
N PRO A 98 -22.44 -37.70 -3.37
CA PRO A 98 -23.40 -37.24 -2.35
C PRO A 98 -23.18 -37.90 -0.97
N ASN A 99 -22.75 -39.16 -0.95
CA ASN A 99 -22.55 -39.93 0.30
C ASN A 99 -21.42 -39.36 1.17
N THR A 100 -20.37 -38.80 0.58
CA THR A 100 -19.26 -38.16 1.31
C THR A 100 -19.58 -36.74 1.76
N VAL A 101 -20.52 -36.09 1.08
CA VAL A 101 -20.98 -34.72 1.36
C VAL A 101 -22.08 -34.70 2.43
N GLU A 102 -22.82 -35.80 2.59
CA GLU A 102 -23.91 -35.95 3.56
C GLU A 102 -23.54 -35.53 5.00
N PRO A 103 -22.42 -35.98 5.60
CA PRO A 103 -22.07 -35.62 6.96
C PRO A 103 -21.84 -34.12 7.15
N LEU A 104 -21.25 -33.47 6.13
CA LEU A 104 -21.00 -32.04 6.12
C LEU A 104 -22.32 -31.26 6.11
N LEU A 105 -23.23 -31.59 5.18
CA LEU A 105 -24.54 -30.93 5.10
C LEU A 105 -25.37 -31.17 6.37
N ARG A 106 -25.30 -32.37 6.96
CA ARG A 106 -25.96 -32.68 8.23
C ARG A 106 -25.41 -31.82 9.38
N ALA A 107 -24.09 -31.59 9.43
CA ALA A 107 -23.48 -30.71 10.43
C ALA A 107 -23.93 -29.25 10.24
N CYS A 108 -23.99 -28.76 9.00
CA CYS A 108 -24.52 -27.44 8.67
C CYS A 108 -25.98 -27.28 9.11
N LEU A 109 -26.85 -28.26 8.84
CA LEU A 109 -28.25 -28.25 9.27
C LEU A 109 -28.40 -28.23 10.80
N LYS A 110 -27.58 -28.98 11.53
CA LYS A 110 -27.57 -28.96 13.00
C LYS A 110 -27.12 -27.63 13.60
N SER A 111 -26.34 -26.84 12.86
CA SER A 111 -25.88 -25.52 13.31
C SER A 111 -27.01 -24.49 13.34
N ILE A 112 -28.08 -24.72 12.55
CA ILE A 112 -29.21 -23.81 12.41
C ILE A 112 -30.18 -23.98 13.58
N ARG A 113 -30.39 -22.90 14.32
CA ARG A 113 -31.33 -22.85 15.45
C ARG A 113 -32.59 -22.09 15.05
N GLY A 114 -33.55 -22.79 14.44
CA GLY A 114 -34.82 -22.19 14.08
C GLY A 114 -35.56 -22.92 12.97
N LYS A 115 -36.78 -22.47 12.69
CA LYS A 115 -37.58 -22.90 11.54
C LYS A 115 -37.44 -21.91 10.40
N GLY A 116 -37.35 -22.40 9.18
CA GLY A 116 -37.17 -21.56 8.00
C GLY A 116 -37.14 -22.34 6.70
N ILE A 117 -36.81 -21.64 5.63
CA ILE A 117 -36.78 -22.17 4.27
C ILE A 117 -35.34 -22.52 3.90
N ILE A 118 -35.13 -23.73 3.38
CA ILE A 118 -33.87 -24.18 2.81
C ILE A 118 -33.96 -24.08 1.29
N HIS A 119 -33.03 -23.33 0.69
CA HIS A 119 -32.83 -23.23 -0.74
C HIS A 119 -31.63 -24.09 -1.14
N PRO A 120 -31.86 -25.32 -1.65
CA PRO A 120 -30.78 -26.25 -1.96
C PRO A 120 -30.09 -25.89 -3.28
N ALA A 121 -28.80 -26.20 -3.40
CA ALA A 121 -28.17 -26.28 -4.71
C ALA A 121 -28.80 -27.44 -5.52
N ARG A 122 -28.93 -27.27 -6.84
CA ARG A 122 -29.59 -28.26 -7.74
C ARG A 122 -29.07 -29.69 -7.56
N LYS A 123 -27.75 -29.86 -7.37
CA LYS A 123 -27.10 -31.16 -7.18
C LYS A 123 -27.47 -31.87 -5.87
N HIS A 124 -27.88 -31.13 -4.83
CA HIS A 124 -28.11 -31.66 -3.49
C HIS A 124 -29.57 -31.57 -3.04
N ALA A 125 -30.49 -31.17 -3.92
CA ALA A 125 -31.91 -31.06 -3.61
C ALA A 125 -32.49 -32.37 -3.04
N ASP A 126 -32.20 -33.52 -3.66
CA ASP A 126 -32.73 -34.81 -3.22
C ASP A 126 -32.05 -35.35 -1.95
N LEU A 127 -30.79 -34.97 -1.72
CA LEU A 127 -30.09 -35.29 -0.48
C LEU A 127 -30.66 -34.47 0.69
N LEU A 128 -30.85 -33.15 0.49
CA LEU A 128 -31.38 -32.26 1.51
C LEU A 128 -32.84 -32.55 1.85
N LYS A 129 -33.68 -32.93 0.87
CA LYS A 129 -35.05 -33.41 1.15
C LYS A 129 -35.09 -34.62 2.08
N ARG A 130 -34.08 -35.49 2.04
CA ARG A 130 -33.98 -36.67 2.92
C ARG A 130 -33.38 -36.34 4.28
N LEU A 131 -32.49 -35.35 4.35
CA LEU A 131 -31.77 -34.96 5.56
C LEU A 131 -32.49 -33.92 6.42
N ALA A 132 -33.27 -33.04 5.78
CA ALA A 132 -33.98 -31.98 6.46
C ALA A 132 -35.17 -32.54 7.23
N ASP A 133 -35.29 -32.13 8.49
CA ASP A 133 -36.47 -32.45 9.30
C ASP A 133 -37.65 -31.61 8.80
N SER A 134 -38.66 -32.27 8.23
CA SER A 134 -39.89 -31.66 7.70
C SER A 134 -40.66 -30.87 8.75
N ALA A 135 -40.44 -31.11 10.05
CA ALA A 135 -41.08 -30.35 11.12
C ALA A 135 -40.41 -28.99 11.39
N GLN A 136 -39.16 -28.84 10.97
CA GLN A 136 -38.32 -27.67 11.22
C GLN A 136 -38.06 -26.86 9.95
N PHE A 137 -37.91 -27.50 8.79
CA PHE A 137 -37.50 -26.83 7.56
C PHE A 137 -38.50 -27.04 6.42
N SER A 138 -38.76 -25.97 5.67
CA SER A 138 -39.47 -26.03 4.38
C SER A 138 -38.49 -25.94 3.23
N MET A 139 -38.75 -26.65 2.13
CA MET A 139 -37.90 -26.61 0.94
C MET A 139 -38.35 -25.48 0.01
N GLY A 140 -37.45 -24.53 -0.24
CA GLY A 140 -37.65 -23.44 -1.19
C GLY A 140 -37.14 -23.79 -2.58
N GLU A 141 -37.11 -22.77 -3.46
CA GLU A 141 -36.61 -22.92 -4.82
C GLU A 141 -35.10 -23.22 -4.84
N PRO A 142 -34.62 -24.04 -5.80
CA PRO A 142 -33.19 -24.33 -5.93
C PRO A 142 -32.38 -23.09 -6.34
N ILE A 143 -31.21 -22.93 -5.75
CA ILE A 143 -30.26 -21.86 -6.07
C ILE A 143 -29.19 -22.33 -7.06
N ASP A 144 -28.61 -21.37 -7.78
CA ASP A 144 -27.47 -21.59 -8.65
C ASP A 144 -26.16 -21.47 -7.84
N ALA A 145 -25.73 -22.61 -7.28
CA ALA A 145 -24.50 -22.74 -6.51
C ALA A 145 -23.81 -24.06 -6.84
N ALA A 146 -22.49 -24.14 -6.71
CA ALA A 146 -21.75 -25.37 -7.01
C ALA A 146 -22.13 -26.53 -6.06
N GLY A 147 -22.54 -26.20 -4.84
CA GLY A 147 -23.10 -27.14 -3.86
C GLY A 147 -23.58 -26.45 -2.57
N GLY A 148 -24.02 -27.24 -1.59
CA GLY A 148 -24.57 -26.72 -0.34
C GLY A 148 -26.02 -26.23 -0.43
N PHE A 149 -26.37 -25.29 0.45
CA PHE A 149 -27.70 -24.67 0.53
C PHE A 149 -27.66 -23.31 1.23
N LEU A 150 -28.66 -22.49 0.99
CA LEU A 150 -28.93 -21.26 1.73
C LEU A 150 -30.13 -21.47 2.66
N PHE A 151 -29.99 -21.10 3.93
CA PHE A 151 -31.10 -21.06 4.87
C PHE A 151 -31.58 -19.61 5.04
N SER A 152 -32.88 -19.37 4.88
CA SER A 152 -33.50 -18.08 5.13
C SER A 152 -34.70 -18.21 6.08
N SER A 153 -34.79 -17.29 7.03
CA SER A 153 -35.89 -17.18 7.99
C SER A 153 -36.16 -15.71 8.28
N LEU A 154 -37.29 -15.40 8.91
CA LEU A 154 -37.66 -14.02 9.27
C LEU A 154 -36.63 -13.29 10.17
N LYS A 155 -35.73 -14.02 10.84
CA LYS A 155 -34.79 -13.47 11.82
C LYS A 155 -33.31 -13.70 11.48
N GLN A 156 -33.01 -14.64 10.61
CA GLN A 156 -31.65 -15.06 10.32
C GLN A 156 -31.55 -15.68 8.94
N GLU A 157 -30.47 -15.34 8.25
CA GLU A 157 -30.01 -16.01 7.04
C GLU A 157 -28.66 -16.67 7.34
N GLN A 158 -28.47 -17.88 6.81
CA GLN A 158 -27.22 -18.60 6.95
C GLN A 158 -26.87 -19.27 5.63
N ASP A 159 -25.76 -18.82 5.06
CA ASP A 159 -25.22 -19.37 3.83
C ASP A 159 -24.35 -20.59 4.15
N CYS A 160 -24.73 -21.75 3.61
CA CYS A 160 -23.99 -23.00 3.71
C CYS A 160 -23.63 -23.53 2.32
N THR A 161 -23.48 -22.63 1.34
CA THR A 161 -22.86 -22.94 0.05
C THR A 161 -21.39 -23.30 0.23
N PHE A 162 -20.85 -24.11 -0.68
CA PHE A 162 -19.45 -24.53 -0.60
C PHE A 162 -18.49 -23.35 -0.75
N GLU A 163 -18.86 -22.40 -1.60
CA GLU A 163 -18.17 -21.13 -1.82
C GLU A 163 -18.05 -20.34 -0.51
N HIS A 164 -19.17 -20.15 0.20
CA HIS A 164 -19.20 -19.43 1.46
C HIS A 164 -18.46 -20.16 2.59
N LEU A 165 -18.63 -21.48 2.70
CA LEU A 165 -17.92 -22.27 3.71
C LEU A 165 -16.41 -22.21 3.50
N ILE A 166 -15.95 -22.24 2.25
CA ILE A 166 -14.53 -22.14 1.94
C ILE A 166 -14.02 -20.72 2.22
N SER A 167 -14.75 -19.68 1.85
CA SER A 167 -14.31 -18.29 2.02
C SER A 167 -14.33 -17.81 3.46
N GLU A 168 -15.37 -18.13 4.23
CA GLU A 168 -15.60 -17.57 5.57
C GLU A 168 -15.16 -18.49 6.70
N VAL A 169 -15.08 -19.81 6.48
CA VAL A 169 -14.73 -20.77 7.53
C VAL A 169 -13.35 -21.36 7.29
N LEU A 170 -13.14 -21.99 6.13
CA LEU A 170 -11.90 -22.74 5.86
C LEU A 170 -10.71 -21.80 5.67
N ARG A 171 -10.87 -20.78 4.80
CA ARG A 171 -9.78 -19.88 4.43
C ARG A 171 -9.21 -19.10 5.62
N PRO A 172 -10.00 -18.45 6.50
CA PRO A 172 -9.43 -17.70 7.63
C PRO A 172 -8.63 -18.58 8.60
N GLN A 173 -9.00 -19.85 8.72
CA GLN A 173 -8.33 -20.81 9.62
C GLN A 173 -7.05 -21.40 9.01
N THR A 174 -7.03 -21.62 7.70
CA THR A 174 -5.97 -22.39 7.03
C THR A 174 -5.05 -21.56 6.15
N GLU A 175 -5.39 -20.30 5.83
CA GLU A 175 -4.62 -19.47 4.89
C GLU A 175 -3.17 -19.27 5.29
N LEU A 176 -2.87 -19.10 6.58
CA LEU A 176 -1.49 -18.98 7.06
C LEU A 176 -0.68 -20.27 6.86
N GLU A 177 -1.29 -21.42 7.13
CA GLU A 177 -0.64 -22.72 6.97
C GLU A 177 -0.44 -23.06 5.49
N VAL A 178 -1.47 -22.85 4.66
CA VAL A 178 -1.42 -23.05 3.21
C VAL A 178 -0.39 -22.11 2.57
N SER A 179 -0.37 -20.83 2.97
CA SER A 179 0.64 -19.86 2.50
C SER A 179 2.05 -20.30 2.89
N ARG A 180 2.23 -20.85 4.10
CA ARG A 180 3.53 -21.38 4.52
C ARG A 180 3.94 -22.58 3.67
N SER A 181 3.04 -23.53 3.45
CA SER A 181 3.32 -24.72 2.64
C SER A 181 3.66 -24.37 1.19
N LEU A 182 2.89 -23.46 0.57
CA LEU A 182 3.04 -23.09 -0.83
C LEU A 182 4.27 -22.21 -1.11
N PHE A 183 4.66 -21.35 -0.17
CA PHE A 183 5.64 -20.29 -0.43
C PHE A 183 6.89 -20.33 0.46
N THR A 184 6.98 -21.25 1.42
CA THR A 184 8.14 -21.36 2.35
C THR A 184 8.99 -22.60 2.07
N ALA A 185 8.64 -23.41 1.06
CA ALA A 185 9.54 -24.41 0.51
C ALA A 185 10.53 -23.74 -0.46
N ALA A 186 11.46 -22.95 0.09
CA ALA A 186 12.69 -22.47 -0.55
C ALA A 186 13.70 -22.08 0.53
#